data_AF-A0A3N5EXZ2-F1
#
_entry.id   AF-A0A3N5EXZ2-F1
#
_cell.length_a   1.000
_cell.length_b   1.000
_cell.length_c   1.000
_cell.angle_alpha   90.00
_cell.angle_beta   90.00
_cell.angle_gamma   90.00
#
_symmetry.space_group_name_H-M   'P 1'
#
loop_
_entity.id
_entity.type
_entity.pdbx_description
1 polymer ?
#
loop_
_entity_poly.entity_id
_entity_poly.type
_entity_poly.pdbx_seq_one_letter_code
_entity_poly.pdbx_strand_id
1 'polypeptide(L)'
;VAAVGRSTAELLLKFGVKADLIPATFTAEGLAESLLDQGVEGRNILIPRAEQGREILPETLRGAGARVTVAPVYKNVPPQGRKDALRAELETGKINMVTFTSSSTVTNFLTMVDAADQEELERLLTGVKIAVIGPITAKTVTDNGLKVDVQPDTFTIPAMIQAILDFYAEEKK
;
A
#
# COMPACT_ATOMS: atom_id res chain seq x y z
N VAL A 1 4.45 18.04 16.69
CA VAL A 1 4.48 16.72 16.00
C VAL A 1 3.49 16.76 14.85
N ALA A 2 3.84 16.24 13.67
CA ALA A 2 2.93 16.20 12.53
C ALA A 2 2.80 14.76 11.99
N ALA A 3 1.65 14.45 11.41
CA ALA A 3 1.38 13.15 10.80
C ALA A 3 0.73 13.35 9.43
N VAL A 4 1.12 12.55 8.43
CA VAL A 4 0.55 12.63 7.07
C VAL A 4 -0.93 12.25 7.07
N GLY A 5 -1.30 11.19 7.80
CA GLY A 5 -2.65 10.63 7.79
C GLY A 5 -3.23 10.42 9.19
N ARG A 6 -4.55 10.31 9.25
CA ARG A 6 -5.32 10.15 10.51
C ARG A 6 -4.96 8.88 11.27
N SER A 7 -4.76 7.76 10.58
CA SER A 7 -4.40 6.49 11.22
C SER A 7 -3.09 6.57 12.02
N THR A 8 -2.09 7.27 11.48
CA THR A 8 -0.83 7.54 12.18
C THR A 8 -1.05 8.46 13.39
N ALA A 9 -1.85 9.53 13.24
CA ALA A 9 -2.15 10.45 14.34
C ALA A 9 -2.91 9.77 15.49
N GLU A 10 -3.88 8.91 15.17
CA GLU A 10 -4.62 8.10 16.13
C GLU A 10 -3.70 7.12 16.87
N LEU A 11 -2.75 6.51 16.16
CA LEU A 11 -1.75 5.63 16.78
C LEU A 11 -0.82 6.40 17.73
N LEU A 12 -0.32 7.57 17.32
CA LEU A 12 0.50 8.44 18.17
C LEU A 12 -0.22 8.80 19.47
N LEU A 13 -1.53 9.08 19.38
CA LEU A 13 -2.34 9.44 20.55
C LEU A 13 -2.41 8.31 21.58
N LYS A 14 -2.41 7.04 21.14
CA LYS A 14 -2.35 5.87 22.04
C LYS A 14 -1.04 5.82 22.86
N PHE A 15 0.02 6.45 22.36
CA PHE A 15 1.29 6.62 23.08
C PHE A 15 1.38 7.96 23.82
N GLY A 16 0.28 8.70 23.96
CA GLY A 16 0.25 10.00 24.62
C GLY A 16 0.79 11.17 23.79
N VAL A 17 1.03 10.96 22.49
CA VAL A 17 1.53 12.00 21.57
C VAL A 17 0.39 12.49 20.68
N LYS A 18 -0.08 13.71 20.90
CA LYS A 18 -1.03 14.36 19.99
C LYS A 18 -0.29 14.93 18.78
N ALA A 19 -0.75 14.60 17.57
CA ALA A 19 -0.29 15.31 16.37
C ALA A 19 -0.89 16.73 16.36
N ASP A 20 -0.04 17.75 16.30
CA ASP A 20 -0.42 19.16 16.22
C ASP A 20 -0.87 19.54 14.81
N LEU A 21 -0.41 18.78 13.81
CA LEU A 21 -0.70 19.01 12.40
C LEU A 21 -1.03 17.70 11.69
N ILE A 22 -2.16 17.70 10.99
CA ILE A 22 -2.55 16.70 10.01
C ILE A 22 -3.02 17.49 8.77
N PRO A 23 -2.40 17.31 7.59
CA PRO A 23 -2.76 18.08 6.41
C PRO A 23 -4.17 17.71 5.91
N ALA A 24 -4.81 18.60 5.14
CA ALA A 24 -6.08 18.30 4.48
C ALA A 24 -5.92 17.19 3.42
N THR A 25 -4.80 17.24 2.70
CA THR A 25 -4.39 16.21 1.73
C THR A 25 -3.39 15.27 2.42
N PHE A 26 -3.75 14.00 2.61
CA PHE A 26 -2.92 13.01 3.32
C PHE A 26 -1.74 12.49 2.49
N THR A 27 -0.92 13.42 1.97
CA THR A 27 0.26 13.14 1.15
C THR A 27 1.50 13.82 1.75
N ALA A 28 2.68 13.45 1.26
CA ALA A 28 3.94 14.07 1.65
C ALA A 28 3.96 15.56 1.24
N GLU A 29 3.39 15.87 0.09
CA GLU A 29 3.23 17.21 -0.46
C GLU A 29 2.28 18.05 0.37
N GLY A 30 1.10 17.53 0.70
CA GLY A 30 0.13 18.24 1.54
C GLY A 30 0.67 18.52 2.94
N LEU A 31 1.45 17.59 3.50
CA LEU A 31 2.16 17.83 4.76
C LEU A 31 3.25 18.88 4.62
N ALA A 32 4.02 18.88 3.51
CA ALA A 32 5.04 19.89 3.26
C ALA A 32 4.41 21.28 3.20
N GLU A 33 3.39 21.48 2.37
CA GLU A 33 2.63 22.73 2.25
C GLU A 33 2.12 23.21 3.61
N SER A 34 1.44 22.34 4.35
CA SER A 34 0.90 22.69 5.68
C SER A 34 1.98 23.08 6.70
N LEU A 35 3.20 22.52 6.58
CA LEU A 35 4.33 22.88 7.42
C LEU A 35 4.94 24.22 6.98
N LEU A 36 5.05 24.47 5.67
CA LEU A 36 5.54 25.74 5.12
C LEU A 36 4.69 26.92 5.58
N ASP A 37 3.36 26.76 5.63
CA ASP A 37 2.43 27.77 6.14
C ASP A 37 2.68 28.15 7.62
N GLN A 38 3.33 27.26 8.38
CA GLN A 38 3.71 27.50 9.78
C GLN A 38 5.12 28.13 9.92
N GLY A 39 5.84 28.34 8.82
CA GLY A 39 7.19 28.88 8.76
C GLY A 39 8.24 27.91 9.31
N VAL A 40 9.08 27.36 8.43
CA VAL A 40 10.06 26.31 8.78
C VAL A 40 11.53 26.77 8.74
N GLU A 41 11.79 28.00 8.28
CA GLU A 41 13.15 28.52 8.14
C GLU A 41 13.92 28.45 9.47
N GLY A 42 15.15 27.91 9.41
CA GLY A 42 16.02 27.76 10.58
C GLY A 42 15.61 26.66 11.57
N ARG A 43 14.43 26.03 11.42
CA ARG A 43 13.96 24.96 12.31
C ARG A 43 14.69 23.65 12.05
N ASN A 44 14.86 22.86 13.10
CA ASN A 44 15.34 21.47 12.99
C ASN A 44 14.14 20.53 12.91
N ILE A 45 14.09 19.69 11.88
CA ILE A 45 12.98 18.76 11.63
C ILE A 45 13.54 17.34 11.52
N LEU A 46 13.02 16.43 12.35
CA LEU A 46 13.32 15.00 12.28
C LEU A 46 12.19 14.26 11.54
N ILE A 47 12.54 13.48 10.52
CA ILE A 47 11.59 12.70 9.72
C ILE A 47 11.89 11.20 9.88
N PRO A 48 11.25 10.50 10.82
CA PRO A 48 11.29 9.04 10.90
C PRO A 48 10.47 8.44 9.75
N ARG A 49 11.10 7.60 8.91
CA ARG A 49 10.45 7.00 7.74
C ARG A 49 11.06 5.65 7.34
N ALA A 50 10.46 5.00 6.34
CA ALA A 50 11.07 3.87 5.63
C ALA A 50 12.44 4.26 5.05
N GLU A 51 13.39 3.32 5.02
CA GLU A 51 14.69 3.46 4.35
C GLU A 51 14.55 3.93 2.90
N GLN A 52 13.60 3.35 2.18
CA GLN A 52 13.23 3.79 0.84
C GLN A 52 11.95 4.63 0.94
N GLY A 53 12.09 5.94 0.78
CA GLY A 53 10.95 6.85 0.73
C GLY A 53 11.18 8.02 -0.21
N ARG A 54 10.10 8.61 -0.71
CA ARG A 54 10.11 9.78 -1.62
C ARG A 54 10.80 10.99 -1.00
N GLU A 55 11.75 11.62 -1.68
CA GLU A 55 12.51 12.76 -1.16
C GLU A 55 11.77 14.11 -1.22
N ILE A 56 10.56 14.15 -1.77
CA ILE A 56 9.77 15.39 -1.92
C ILE A 56 9.62 16.18 -0.61
N LEU A 57 9.20 15.55 0.49
CA LEU A 57 9.02 16.24 1.78
C LEU A 57 10.34 16.79 2.36
N PRO A 58 11.42 16.00 2.54
CA PRO A 58 12.67 16.54 3.05
C PRO A 58 13.29 17.58 2.13
N GLU A 59 13.22 17.43 0.80
CA GLU A 59 13.73 18.42 -0.15
C GLU A 59 12.95 19.73 -0.10
N THR A 60 11.61 19.68 -0.08
CA THR A 60 10.77 20.88 0.02
C THR A 60 11.07 21.65 1.31
N LEU A 61 11.17 20.96 2.45
CA LEU A 61 11.46 21.61 3.73
C LEU A 61 12.88 22.21 3.79
N ARG A 62 13.89 21.51 3.24
CA ARG A 62 15.26 22.03 3.12
C ARG A 62 15.29 23.26 2.20
N GLY A 63 14.57 23.23 1.09
CA GLY A 63 14.44 24.34 0.16
C GLY A 63 13.86 25.60 0.80
N ALA A 64 13.03 25.44 1.82
CA ALA A 64 12.48 26.53 2.64
C ALA A 64 13.35 26.91 3.86
N GLY A 65 14.60 26.45 3.91
CA GLY A 65 15.57 26.84 4.94
C GLY A 65 15.52 26.02 6.23
N ALA A 66 14.77 24.91 6.28
CA ALA A 66 14.78 24.01 7.43
C ALA A 66 16.01 23.09 7.43
N ARG A 67 16.51 22.73 8.62
CA ARG A 67 17.52 21.69 8.81
C ARG A 67 16.83 20.35 9.01
N VAL A 68 16.82 19.52 7.97
CA VAL A 68 16.06 18.26 7.98
C VAL A 68 16.96 17.04 8.16
N THR A 69 16.75 16.32 9.27
CA THR A 69 17.34 15.02 9.54
C THR A 69 16.34 13.92 9.16
N VAL A 70 16.70 13.08 8.19
CA VAL A 70 15.92 11.90 7.83
C VAL A 70 16.45 10.72 8.64
N ALA A 71 15.56 10.02 9.35
CA ALA A 71 15.89 8.84 10.15
C ALA A 71 15.18 7.61 9.56
N PRO A 72 15.90 6.76 8.80
CA PRO A 72 15.41 5.43 8.43
C PRO A 72 15.13 4.60 9.68
N VAL A 73 13.88 4.24 9.93
CA VAL A 73 13.47 3.45 11.11
C VAL A 73 12.98 2.04 10.78
N TYR A 74 12.72 1.75 9.51
CA TYR A 74 12.41 0.41 9.03
C TYR A 74 12.74 0.28 7.55
N LYS A 75 12.82 -0.96 7.05
CA LYS A 75 13.03 -1.28 5.65
C LYS A 75 11.91 -2.19 5.16
N ASN A 76 11.33 -1.88 4.01
CA ASN A 76 10.49 -2.82 3.31
C ASN A 76 11.39 -3.86 2.64
N VAL A 77 11.19 -5.12 2.99
CA VAL A 77 11.91 -6.25 2.38
C VAL A 77 10.92 -7.14 1.63
N PRO A 78 11.33 -7.79 0.53
CA PRO A 78 10.51 -8.82 -0.08
C PRO A 78 10.14 -9.89 0.95
N PRO A 79 8.93 -10.44 0.89
CA PRO A 79 8.51 -11.52 1.79
C PRO A 79 9.50 -12.69 1.72
N GLN A 80 9.95 -13.15 2.90
CA GLN A 80 10.85 -14.28 3.03
C GLN A 80 10.05 -15.52 3.43
N GLY A 81 10.27 -16.63 2.72
CA GLY A 81 9.61 -17.91 3.00
C GLY A 81 8.18 -18.03 2.46
N ARG A 82 7.61 -19.24 2.61
CA ARG A 82 6.27 -19.65 2.16
C ARG A 82 6.00 -19.71 0.65
N LYS A 83 6.99 -19.51 -0.23
CA LYS A 83 6.79 -19.71 -1.68
C LYS A 83 6.18 -21.07 -2.00
N ASP A 84 6.81 -22.15 -1.50
CA ASP A 84 6.35 -23.52 -1.75
C ASP A 84 4.96 -23.79 -1.17
N ALA A 85 4.69 -23.25 0.03
CA ALA A 85 3.39 -23.38 0.67
C ALA A 85 2.29 -22.63 -0.08
N LEU A 86 2.58 -21.41 -0.57
CA LEU A 86 1.66 -20.63 -1.39
C LEU A 86 1.36 -21.35 -2.71
N ARG A 87 2.40 -21.86 -3.40
CA ARG A 87 2.23 -22.64 -4.63
C ARG A 87 1.38 -23.89 -4.38
N ALA A 88 1.65 -24.64 -3.32
CA ALA A 88 0.84 -25.80 -2.96
C ALA A 88 -0.62 -25.44 -2.64
N GLU A 89 -0.88 -24.32 -1.96
CA GLU A 89 -2.25 -23.84 -1.68
C GLU A 89 -3.01 -23.44 -2.96
N LEU A 90 -2.30 -22.84 -3.93
CA LEU A 90 -2.84 -22.54 -5.26
C LEU A 90 -3.14 -23.81 -6.05
N GLU A 91 -2.18 -24.74 -6.14
CA GLU A 91 -2.32 -26.01 -6.87
C GLU A 91 -3.41 -26.91 -6.29
N THR A 92 -3.60 -26.91 -4.98
CA THR A 92 -4.64 -27.70 -4.31
C THR A 92 -6.03 -27.05 -4.37
N GLY A 93 -6.15 -25.86 -4.97
CA GLY A 93 -7.42 -25.15 -5.10
C GLY A 93 -8.01 -24.68 -3.76
N LYS A 94 -7.18 -24.57 -2.71
CA LYS A 94 -7.61 -24.10 -1.38
C LYS A 94 -7.84 -22.59 -1.33
N ILE A 95 -7.30 -21.85 -2.28
CA ILE A 95 -7.45 -20.41 -2.40
C ILE A 95 -8.51 -20.12 -3.46
N ASN A 96 -9.64 -19.54 -3.07
CA ASN A 96 -10.68 -19.12 -4.01
C ASN A 96 -10.50 -17.69 -4.52
N MET A 97 -9.78 -16.86 -3.75
CA MET A 97 -9.53 -15.46 -4.10
C MET A 97 -8.21 -14.95 -3.52
N VAL A 98 -7.50 -14.15 -4.29
CA VAL A 98 -6.35 -13.34 -3.84
C VAL A 98 -6.76 -11.87 -3.85
N THR A 99 -6.34 -11.13 -2.82
CA THR A 99 -6.66 -9.70 -2.69
C THR A 99 -5.39 -8.86 -2.72
N PHE A 100 -5.43 -7.71 -3.40
CA PHE A 100 -4.30 -6.79 -3.51
C PHE A 100 -4.69 -5.38 -3.10
N THR A 101 -3.93 -4.82 -2.15
CA THR A 101 -4.14 -3.46 -1.62
C THR A 101 -3.12 -2.45 -2.14
N SER A 102 -2.17 -2.90 -2.98
CA SER A 102 -1.24 -2.03 -3.69
C SER A 102 -0.61 -2.76 -4.87
N SER A 103 -0.10 -2.01 -5.84
CA SER A 103 0.73 -2.55 -6.93
C SER A 103 1.93 -3.35 -6.44
N SER A 104 2.59 -2.93 -5.34
CA SER A 104 3.72 -3.66 -4.78
C SER A 104 3.33 -5.05 -4.25
N THR A 105 2.11 -5.22 -3.74
CA THR A 105 1.63 -6.55 -3.32
C THR A 105 1.44 -7.50 -4.51
N VAL A 106 1.04 -6.99 -5.68
CA VAL A 106 0.95 -7.77 -6.93
C VAL A 106 2.35 -8.23 -7.36
N THR A 107 3.30 -7.31 -7.47
CA THR A 107 4.68 -7.64 -7.87
C THR A 107 5.35 -8.64 -6.92
N ASN A 108 5.16 -8.45 -5.61
CA ASN A 108 5.69 -9.37 -4.60
C ASN A 108 5.03 -10.75 -4.68
N PHE A 109 3.73 -10.81 -4.92
CA PHE A 109 3.02 -12.07 -5.12
C PHE A 109 3.56 -12.84 -6.34
N LEU A 110 3.71 -12.18 -7.48
CA LEU A 110 4.26 -12.82 -8.69
C LEU A 110 5.69 -13.33 -8.44
N THR A 111 6.51 -12.56 -7.71
CA THR A 111 7.86 -12.97 -7.31
C THR A 111 7.86 -14.18 -6.36
N MET A 112 6.84 -14.31 -5.50
CA MET A 112 6.68 -15.45 -4.60
C MET A 112 6.16 -16.69 -5.31
N VAL A 113 5.20 -16.52 -6.22
CA VAL A 113 4.68 -17.61 -7.05
C VAL A 113 5.78 -18.13 -7.96
N ASP A 114 6.62 -17.24 -8.50
CA ASP A 114 7.85 -17.61 -9.23
C ASP A 114 7.54 -18.59 -10.39
N ALA A 115 6.50 -18.28 -11.15
CA ALA A 115 6.12 -19.08 -12.32
C ALA A 115 7.18 -18.95 -13.42
N ALA A 116 7.51 -20.07 -14.07
CA ALA A 116 8.49 -20.13 -15.14
C ALA A 116 8.04 -19.36 -16.39
N ASP A 117 6.73 -19.30 -16.63
CA ASP A 117 6.10 -18.62 -17.75
C ASP A 117 4.63 -18.24 -17.42
N GLN A 118 3.99 -17.59 -18.40
CA GLN A 118 2.61 -17.15 -18.29
C GLN A 118 1.61 -18.32 -18.21
N GLU A 119 1.90 -19.45 -18.86
CA GLU A 119 1.01 -20.61 -18.89
C GLU A 119 0.97 -21.29 -17.51
N GLU A 120 2.11 -21.42 -16.85
CA GLU A 120 2.18 -21.88 -15.47
C GLU A 120 1.45 -20.93 -14.51
N LEU A 121 1.62 -19.62 -14.68
CA LEU A 121 0.93 -18.63 -13.84
C LEU A 121 -0.60 -18.76 -13.97
N GLU A 122 -1.11 -18.87 -15.19
CA GLU A 122 -2.53 -19.06 -15.47
C GLU A 122 -3.05 -20.39 -14.90
N ARG A 123 -2.28 -21.47 -15.02
CA ARG A 123 -2.61 -22.77 -14.43
C ARG A 123 -2.70 -22.69 -12.90
N LEU A 124 -1.73 -22.05 -12.24
CA LEU A 124 -1.70 -21.89 -10.78
C LEU A 124 -2.87 -21.03 -10.28
N LEU A 125 -3.33 -20.07 -11.08
CA LEU A 125 -4.46 -19.19 -10.75
C LEU A 125 -5.80 -19.67 -11.32
N THR A 126 -5.85 -20.88 -11.88
CA THR A 126 -7.09 -21.42 -12.43
C THR A 126 -8.14 -21.56 -11.33
N GLY A 127 -9.28 -20.89 -11.50
CA GLY A 127 -10.38 -20.88 -10.52
C GLY A 127 -10.17 -19.90 -9.34
N VAL A 128 -9.05 -19.18 -9.30
CA VAL A 128 -8.73 -18.19 -8.28
C VAL A 128 -9.19 -16.81 -8.76
N LYS A 129 -10.06 -16.15 -8.00
CA LYS A 129 -10.51 -14.78 -8.29
C LYS A 129 -9.50 -13.74 -7.81
N ILE A 130 -9.47 -12.57 -8.45
CA ILE A 130 -8.61 -11.46 -8.02
C ILE A 130 -9.45 -10.24 -7.64
N ALA A 131 -9.30 -9.79 -6.39
CA ALA A 131 -9.84 -8.52 -5.92
C ALA A 131 -8.74 -7.48 -5.71
N VAL A 132 -9.00 -6.24 -6.10
CA VAL A 132 -8.05 -5.13 -5.96
C VAL A 132 -8.71 -3.93 -5.30
N ILE A 133 -7.92 -3.16 -4.54
CA ILE A 133 -8.45 -1.99 -3.82
C ILE A 133 -8.80 -0.81 -4.73
N GLY A 134 -8.22 -0.72 -5.93
CA GLY A 134 -8.43 0.42 -6.82
C GLY A 134 -7.60 0.38 -8.12
N PRO A 135 -7.75 1.42 -8.97
CA PRO A 135 -7.40 1.38 -10.40
C PRO A 135 -5.90 1.23 -10.68
N ILE A 136 -5.04 1.80 -9.83
CA ILE A 136 -3.58 1.65 -9.98
C ILE A 136 -3.17 0.19 -9.76
N THR A 137 -3.78 -0.48 -8.78
CA THR A 137 -3.50 -1.90 -8.50
C THR A 137 -4.10 -2.78 -9.59
N ALA A 138 -5.32 -2.47 -10.05
CA ALA A 138 -5.94 -3.14 -11.19
C ALA A 138 -5.05 -3.10 -12.44
N LYS A 139 -4.50 -1.92 -12.75
CA LYS A 139 -3.57 -1.76 -13.87
C LYS A 139 -2.35 -2.67 -13.73
N THR A 140 -1.76 -2.75 -12.54
CA THR A 140 -0.61 -3.65 -12.30
C THR A 140 -0.98 -5.12 -12.50
N VAL A 141 -2.17 -5.56 -12.08
CA VAL A 141 -2.67 -6.91 -12.35
C VAL A 141 -2.79 -7.16 -13.85
N THR A 142 -3.45 -6.26 -14.59
CA THR A 142 -3.67 -6.40 -16.03
C THR A 142 -2.39 -6.30 -16.86
N ASP A 143 -1.45 -5.46 -16.46
CA ASP A 143 -0.13 -5.33 -17.11
C ASP A 143 0.69 -6.63 -17.00
N ASN A 144 0.37 -7.50 -16.02
CA ASN A 144 0.99 -8.82 -15.84
C ASN A 144 0.10 -9.96 -16.40
N GLY A 145 -0.81 -9.67 -17.32
CA GLY A 145 -1.62 -10.67 -18.02
C GLY A 145 -2.72 -11.31 -17.17
N LEU A 146 -3.00 -10.79 -15.98
CA LEU A 146 -4.03 -11.30 -15.09
C LEU A 146 -5.33 -10.48 -15.19
N LYS A 147 -6.46 -11.12 -14.86
CA LYS A 147 -7.77 -10.48 -14.85
C LYS A 147 -8.14 -10.04 -13.43
N VAL A 148 -8.72 -8.86 -13.30
CA VAL A 148 -9.37 -8.41 -12.07
C VAL A 148 -10.84 -8.82 -12.11
N ASP A 149 -11.33 -9.48 -11.05
CA ASP A 149 -12.73 -9.86 -10.91
C ASP A 149 -13.51 -8.91 -10.02
N VAL A 150 -12.87 -8.31 -9.00
CA VAL A 150 -13.53 -7.40 -8.06
C VAL A 150 -12.70 -6.12 -7.86
N GLN A 151 -13.34 -4.97 -8.02
CA GLN A 151 -12.79 -3.66 -7.65
C GLN A 151 -13.92 -2.77 -7.11
N PRO A 152 -13.78 -2.16 -5.93
CA PRO A 152 -14.79 -1.24 -5.41
C PRO A 152 -14.70 0.14 -6.09
N ASP A 153 -15.83 0.86 -6.14
CA ASP A 153 -15.86 2.27 -6.59
C ASP A 153 -15.19 3.22 -5.58
N THR A 154 -15.19 2.82 -4.30
CA THR A 154 -14.52 3.53 -3.21
C THR A 154 -13.27 2.77 -2.80
N PHE A 155 -12.09 3.37 -2.93
CA PHE A 155 -10.80 2.68 -2.80
C PHE A 155 -10.36 2.51 -1.33
N THR A 156 -11.18 1.81 -0.54
CA THR A 156 -10.95 1.54 0.88
C THR A 156 -11.13 0.05 1.18
N ILE A 157 -10.50 -0.43 2.26
CA ILE A 157 -10.64 -1.83 2.70
C ILE A 157 -12.11 -2.19 2.98
N PRO A 158 -12.91 -1.40 3.72
CA PRO A 158 -14.33 -1.73 3.95
C PRO A 158 -15.14 -1.86 2.66
N ALA A 159 -14.93 -0.95 1.70
CA ALA A 159 -15.61 -1.02 0.41
C ALA A 159 -15.16 -2.21 -0.43
N MET A 160 -13.86 -2.57 -0.40
CA MET A 160 -13.35 -3.78 -1.04
C MET A 160 -13.97 -5.05 -0.44
N ILE A 161 -14.11 -5.11 0.89
CA ILE A 161 -14.80 -6.23 1.57
C ILE A 161 -16.25 -6.32 1.10
N GLN A 162 -16.97 -5.20 1.04
CA GLN A 162 -18.36 -5.19 0.58
C GLN A 162 -18.47 -5.68 -0.87
N ALA A 163 -17.60 -5.20 -1.77
CA ALA A 163 -17.58 -5.64 -3.16
C ALA A 163 -17.31 -7.15 -3.31
N ILE A 164 -16.45 -7.72 -2.45
CA ILE A 164 -16.20 -9.18 -2.42
C ILE A 164 -17.45 -9.93 -1.95
N LEU A 165 -18.16 -9.42 -0.94
CA LEU A 165 -19.41 -10.04 -0.46
C LEU A 165 -20.49 -10.04 -1.53
N ASP A 166 -20.65 -8.92 -2.24
CA ASP A 166 -21.63 -8.76 -3.30
C ASP A 166 -21.32 -9.72 -4.47
N PHE A 167 -20.05 -9.81 -4.88
CA PHE A 167 -19.57 -10.74 -5.91
C PHE A 167 -19.98 -12.20 -5.62
N TYR A 168 -19.74 -12.69 -4.40
CA TYR A 168 -20.11 -14.06 -4.03
C TYR A 168 -21.60 -14.26 -3.72
N ALA A 169 -22.35 -13.18 -3.44
CA ALA A 169 -23.80 -13.24 -3.31
C ALA A 169 -24.48 -13.41 -4.68
N GLU A 170 -23.91 -12.82 -5.73
CA GLU A 170 -24.38 -12.95 -7.11
C GLU A 170 -24.06 -14.32 -7.72
N GLU A 171 -22.88 -14.90 -7.45
CA GLU A 171 -22.52 -16.25 -7.94
C GLU A 171 -23.42 -17.38 -7.37
N LYS A 172 -24.17 -17.12 -6.29
CA LYS A 172 -25.09 -18.11 -5.68
C LYS A 172 -26.51 -18.10 -6.26
N LYS A 173 -26.84 -17.17 -7.14
CA LYS A 173 -28.14 -17.10 -7.84
C LYS A 173 -28.10 -17.84 -9.17
#